data_AF-A0A7T8GNK9-F1
#
_entry.id   AF-A0A7T8GNK9-F1
#
_cell.length_a   1.000
_cell.length_b   1.000
_cell.length_c   1.000
_cell.angle_alpha   90.00
_cell.angle_beta   90.00
_cell.angle_gamma   90.00
#
_symmetry.space_group_name_H-M   'P 1'
#
loop_
_entity.id
_entity.type
_entity.pdbx_description
1 polymer ?
#
loop_
_entity_poly.entity_id
_entity_poly.type
_entity_poly.pdbx_seq_one_letter_code
_entity_poly.pdbx_strand_id
1 'polypeptide(L)'
;MEEEKKHAMFTSFRAGRSPKEVIEFFNYPKLTVYDQTDEFVAEAKRKVNKDGNKSYANRSSPTPSTRTFQQDSAPAHKSKETQAWLLENLPYHWSPDLWPPSSPDCNPLDYFNLGMVENKTNKHAHNTLDSLRAAIVEEFANMNKHRLEMVVAADGGYIEISIYVCPSFNKNC
;
A
#
# COMPACT_ATOMS: atom_id res chain seq x y z
N MET A 1 -9.16 -27.14 -12.85
CA MET A 1 -10.43 -26.39 -12.90
C MET A 1 -10.87 -25.87 -11.54
N GLU A 2 -11.37 -26.67 -10.58
CA GLU A 2 -11.86 -26.09 -9.29
C GLU A 2 -10.75 -25.54 -8.38
N GLU A 3 -9.60 -26.21 -8.31
CA GLU A 3 -8.44 -25.68 -7.56
C GLU A 3 -7.88 -24.38 -8.16
N GLU A 4 -7.96 -24.22 -9.49
CA GLU A 4 -7.54 -22.98 -10.16
C GLU A 4 -8.51 -21.83 -9.88
N LYS A 5 -9.82 -22.10 -9.86
CA LYS A 5 -10.84 -21.11 -9.48
C LYS A 5 -10.66 -20.67 -8.03
N LYS A 6 -10.43 -21.63 -7.13
CA LYS A 6 -10.12 -21.37 -5.72
C LYS A 6 -8.87 -20.52 -5.56
N HIS A 7 -7.79 -20.86 -6.27
CA HIS A 7 -6.57 -20.08 -6.27
C HIS A 7 -6.80 -18.65 -6.76
N ALA A 8 -7.53 -18.46 -7.86
CA ALA A 8 -7.87 -17.14 -8.40
C ALA A 8 -8.70 -16.29 -7.42
N MET A 9 -9.70 -16.90 -6.75
CA MET A 9 -10.51 -16.23 -5.73
C MET A 9 -9.68 -15.83 -4.51
N PHE A 10 -8.87 -16.74 -3.97
CA PHE A 10 -8.02 -16.47 -2.81
C PHE A 10 -6.97 -15.40 -3.11
N THR A 11 -6.39 -15.40 -4.30
CA THR A 11 -5.47 -14.33 -4.74
C THR A 11 -6.18 -12.98 -4.83
N SER A 12 -7.41 -12.95 -5.35
CA SER A 12 -8.22 -11.72 -5.41
C SER A 12 -8.60 -11.20 -4.03
N PHE A 13 -8.97 -12.08 -3.09
CA PHE A 13 -9.27 -11.69 -1.70
C PHE A 13 -8.03 -11.18 -0.96
N ARG A 14 -6.86 -11.79 -1.19
CA ARG A 14 -5.58 -11.28 -0.65
C ARG A 14 -5.23 -9.90 -1.20
N ALA A 15 -5.62 -9.59 -2.43
CA ALA A 15 -5.51 -8.28 -3.04
C ALA A 15 -6.60 -7.28 -2.59
N GLY A 16 -7.44 -7.66 -1.61
CA GLY A 16 -8.46 -6.77 -1.03
C GLY A 16 -9.75 -6.64 -1.85
N ARG A 17 -9.95 -7.44 -2.90
CA ARG A 17 -11.19 -7.41 -3.70
C ARG A 17 -12.37 -7.92 -2.88
N SER A 18 -13.50 -7.25 -3.00
CA SER A 18 -14.77 -7.68 -2.41
C SER A 18 -15.36 -8.89 -3.15
N PRO A 19 -16.19 -9.71 -2.49
CA PRO A 19 -16.90 -10.81 -3.15
C PRO A 19 -17.69 -10.35 -4.39
N LYS A 20 -18.25 -9.14 -4.35
CA LYS A 20 -18.99 -8.55 -5.47
C LYS A 20 -18.10 -8.30 -6.68
N GLU A 21 -16.91 -7.73 -6.48
CA GLU A 21 -15.93 -7.51 -7.56
C GLU A 21 -15.44 -8.84 -8.15
N VAL A 22 -15.25 -9.87 -7.32
CA VAL A 22 -14.84 -11.21 -7.78
C VAL A 22 -15.95 -11.87 -8.61
N ILE A 23 -17.22 -11.75 -8.19
CA ILE A 23 -18.37 -12.22 -8.95
C ILE A 23 -18.43 -11.50 -10.31
N GLU A 24 -18.28 -10.18 -10.33
CA GLU A 24 -18.38 -9.37 -11.54
C GLU A 24 -17.21 -9.66 -12.51
N PHE A 25 -15.99 -9.82 -11.98
CA PHE A 25 -14.79 -10.01 -12.80
C PHE A 25 -14.68 -11.42 -13.40
N PHE A 26 -14.84 -12.46 -12.58
CA PHE A 26 -14.68 -13.85 -13.04
C PHE A 26 -15.99 -14.47 -13.52
N ASN A 27 -17.13 -13.78 -13.32
CA ASN A 27 -18.46 -14.29 -13.60
C ASN A 27 -18.74 -15.64 -12.91
N TYR A 28 -18.18 -15.83 -11.71
CA TYR A 28 -18.39 -17.05 -10.92
C TYR A 28 -19.76 -17.03 -10.22
N PRO A 29 -20.36 -18.22 -9.96
CA PRO A 29 -21.60 -18.30 -9.20
C PRO A 29 -21.45 -17.66 -7.83
N LYS A 30 -22.44 -16.85 -7.42
CA LYS A 30 -22.43 -16.17 -6.12
C LYS A 30 -22.14 -17.14 -4.97
N LEU A 31 -22.82 -18.29 -4.96
CA LEU A 31 -22.69 -19.29 -3.91
C LEU A 31 -21.23 -19.76 -3.77
N THR A 32 -20.58 -20.07 -4.89
CA THR A 32 -19.16 -20.47 -4.92
C THR A 32 -18.23 -19.40 -4.37
N VAL A 33 -18.47 -18.13 -4.71
CA VAL A 33 -17.63 -17.02 -4.21
C VAL A 33 -17.82 -16.83 -2.71
N TYR A 34 -19.05 -16.91 -2.20
CA TYR A 34 -19.32 -16.78 -0.77
C TYR A 34 -18.78 -17.96 0.05
N ASP A 35 -18.94 -19.20 -0.43
CA ASP A 35 -18.37 -20.40 0.22
C ASP A 35 -16.84 -20.28 0.36
N GLN A 36 -16.17 -19.77 -0.68
CA GLN A 36 -14.73 -19.56 -0.69
C GLN A 36 -14.29 -18.33 0.13
N THR A 37 -15.16 -17.33 0.27
CA THR A 37 -14.94 -16.20 1.17
C THR A 37 -14.91 -16.68 2.61
N ASP A 38 -15.86 -17.52 3.01
CA ASP A 38 -15.91 -18.08 4.36
C ASP A 38 -14.69 -18.96 4.65
N GLU A 39 -14.24 -19.76 3.67
CA GLU A 39 -13.03 -20.56 3.80
C GLU A 39 -11.78 -19.67 3.96
N PHE A 40 -11.67 -18.60 3.17
CA PHE A 40 -10.59 -17.62 3.27
C PHE A 40 -10.56 -16.93 4.65
N VAL A 41 -11.73 -16.51 5.15
CA VAL A 41 -11.88 -15.90 6.48
C VAL A 41 -11.49 -16.90 7.59
N ALA A 42 -11.89 -18.16 7.46
CA ALA A 42 -11.51 -19.21 8.40
C ALA A 42 -10.00 -19.50 8.38
N GLU A 43 -9.35 -19.45 7.21
CA GLU A 43 -7.89 -19.59 7.10
C GLU A 43 -7.17 -18.40 7.74
N ALA A 44 -7.63 -17.17 7.49
CA ALA A 44 -7.07 -15.97 8.13
C ALA A 44 -7.16 -16.06 9.66
N LYS A 45 -8.32 -16.46 10.21
CA LYS A 45 -8.52 -16.69 11.65
C LYS A 45 -7.60 -17.77 12.22
N ARG A 46 -7.35 -18.86 11.48
CA ARG A 46 -6.41 -19.92 11.90
C ARG A 46 -4.96 -19.43 11.99
N LYS A 47 -4.52 -18.57 11.06
CA LYS A 47 -3.18 -17.98 11.09
C LYS A 47 -3.01 -17.01 12.26
N VAL A 48 -4.02 -16.16 12.52
CA VAL A 48 -4.05 -15.24 13.68
C VAL A 48 -3.86 -15.97 15.02
N ASN A 49 -4.49 -17.15 15.19
CA ASN A 49 -4.39 -17.91 16.44
C ASN A 49 -3.05 -18.63 16.64
N LYS A 50 -2.35 -18.99 15.56
CA LYS A 50 -1.09 -19.76 15.61
C LYS A 50 0.11 -18.87 15.95
N ASP A 51 0.10 -17.63 15.49
CA ASP A 51 1.24 -16.72 15.63
C ASP A 51 1.17 -15.85 16.91
N GLY A 52 0.16 -16.06 17.77
CA GLY A 52 -0.04 -15.34 19.03
C GLY A 52 -0.26 -13.83 18.89
N ASN A 53 -0.22 -13.32 17.66
CA ASN A 53 -0.37 -11.91 17.35
C ASN A 53 -1.86 -11.60 17.27
N LYS A 54 -2.39 -10.87 18.26
CA LYS A 54 -3.66 -10.15 18.16
C LYS A 54 -3.54 -9.16 17.00
N SER A 55 -3.85 -9.63 15.79
CA SER A 55 -3.54 -8.96 14.53
C SER A 55 -4.84 -8.70 13.79
N TYR A 56 -5.14 -7.42 13.59
CA TYR A 56 -5.95 -6.82 12.50
C TYR A 56 -7.38 -7.35 12.20
N ALA A 57 -7.84 -8.45 12.80
CA ALA A 57 -9.08 -9.14 12.47
C ALA A 57 -10.37 -8.43 12.93
N ASN A 58 -10.26 -7.33 13.68
CA ASN A 58 -11.39 -6.57 14.21
C ASN A 58 -11.62 -5.21 13.54
N ARG A 59 -10.83 -4.83 12.52
CA ARG A 59 -11.16 -3.65 11.70
C ARG A 59 -11.90 -4.13 10.46
N SER A 60 -13.13 -3.67 10.31
CA SER A 60 -13.93 -3.82 9.09
C SER A 60 -13.07 -3.53 7.86
N SER A 61 -13.17 -4.37 6.84
CA SER A 61 -12.49 -4.21 5.56
C SER A 61 -12.55 -2.75 5.09
N PRO A 62 -11.45 -2.17 4.59
CA PRO A 62 -11.48 -0.81 4.05
C PRO A 62 -12.61 -0.72 3.03
N THR A 63 -13.55 0.19 3.26
CA THR A 63 -14.58 0.48 2.25
C THR A 63 -13.91 1.19 1.06
N PRO A 64 -14.50 1.19 -0.15
CA PRO A 64 -13.97 1.90 -1.32
C PRO A 64 -13.73 3.42 -1.11
N SER A 65 -14.17 4.01 -0.01
CA SER A 65 -13.88 5.40 0.36
C SER A 65 -12.74 5.56 1.37
N THR A 66 -12.12 4.45 1.80
CA THR A 66 -11.14 4.43 2.88
C THR A 66 -9.72 4.50 2.32
N ARG A 67 -9.08 5.66 2.49
CA ARG A 67 -7.65 5.82 2.21
C ARG A 67 -6.82 4.94 3.14
N THR A 68 -5.85 4.24 2.56
CA THR A 68 -4.91 3.37 3.27
C THR A 68 -3.50 3.89 3.07
N PHE A 69 -2.75 3.95 4.16
CA PHE A 69 -1.35 4.32 4.11
C PHE A 69 -0.49 3.20 3.55
N GLN A 70 0.36 3.54 2.58
CA GLN A 70 1.24 2.61 1.87
C GLN A 70 2.69 3.06 1.98
N GLN A 71 3.59 2.12 2.24
CA GLN A 71 5.05 2.30 2.23
C GLN A 71 5.72 1.06 1.65
N ASP A 72 6.95 1.22 1.18
CA ASP A 72 7.77 0.11 0.70
C ASP A 72 8.29 -0.77 1.85
N SER A 73 8.96 -1.87 1.49
CA SER A 73 9.50 -2.86 2.42
C SER A 73 10.91 -2.54 2.95
N ALA A 74 11.33 -1.27 2.94
CA ALA A 74 12.63 -0.87 3.47
C ALA A 74 12.81 -1.31 4.94
N PRO A 75 14.02 -1.68 5.39
CA PRO A 75 14.23 -2.23 6.74
C PRO A 75 13.68 -1.37 7.87
N ALA A 76 13.78 -0.03 7.75
CA ALA A 76 13.23 0.90 8.72
C ALA A 76 11.69 0.81 8.81
N HIS A 77 11.00 0.71 7.67
CA HIS A 77 9.54 0.62 7.60
C HIS A 77 9.01 -0.71 8.14
N LYS A 78 9.80 -1.79 8.04
CA LYS A 78 9.47 -3.11 8.62
C LYS A 78 9.84 -3.25 10.10
N SER A 79 10.43 -2.23 10.71
CA SER A 79 10.83 -2.31 12.11
C SER A 79 9.61 -2.47 13.02
N LYS A 80 9.80 -3.18 14.14
CA LYS A 80 8.72 -3.38 15.13
C LYS A 80 8.21 -2.04 15.68
N GLU A 81 9.11 -1.09 15.88
CA GLU A 81 8.78 0.25 16.38
C GLU A 81 7.90 1.01 15.39
N THR A 82 8.30 1.04 14.10
CA THR A 82 7.50 1.71 13.06
C THR A 82 6.13 1.05 12.90
N GLN A 83 6.06 -0.28 12.85
CA GLN A 83 4.79 -0.98 12.69
C GLN A 83 3.87 -0.84 13.90
N ALA A 84 4.41 -0.79 15.12
CA ALA A 84 3.64 -0.48 16.32
C ALA A 84 3.08 0.95 16.26
N TRP A 85 3.90 1.92 15.87
CA TRP A 85 3.47 3.31 15.71
C TRP A 85 2.36 3.44 14.66
N LEU A 86 2.51 2.80 13.49
CA LEU A 86 1.48 2.82 12.44
C LEU A 86 0.17 2.21 12.93
N LEU A 87 0.23 1.10 13.68
CA LEU A 87 -0.95 0.45 14.26
C LEU A 87 -1.70 1.34 15.24
N GLU A 88 -0.98 2.13 16.04
CA GLU A 88 -1.52 3.04 17.05
C GLU A 88 -2.05 4.35 16.45
N ASN A 89 -1.44 4.85 15.37
CA ASN A 89 -1.70 6.20 14.86
C ASN A 89 -2.51 6.24 13.58
N LEU A 90 -2.47 5.18 12.77
CA LEU A 90 -3.16 5.13 11.49
C LEU A 90 -4.35 4.16 11.54
N PRO A 91 -5.53 4.59 11.08
CA PRO A 91 -6.71 3.72 11.06
C PRO A 91 -6.54 2.58 10.05
N TYR A 92 -5.83 2.83 8.95
CA TYR A 92 -5.57 1.87 7.87
C TYR A 92 -4.16 2.07 7.30
N HIS A 93 -3.34 1.03 7.34
CA HIS A 93 -2.02 0.97 6.73
C HIS A 93 -1.75 -0.44 6.22
N TRP A 94 -0.89 -0.57 5.21
CA TRP A 94 -0.46 -1.87 4.72
C TRP A 94 0.48 -2.56 5.70
N SER A 95 0.25 -3.86 5.91
CA SER A 95 1.23 -4.73 6.56
C SER A 95 2.46 -4.86 5.65
N PRO A 96 3.69 -4.94 6.21
CA PRO A 96 4.91 -5.22 5.46
C PRO A 96 4.79 -6.40 4.49
N ASP A 97 4.03 -7.43 4.87
CA ASP A 97 3.89 -8.67 4.10
C ASP A 97 3.03 -8.51 2.83
N LEU A 98 2.32 -7.39 2.67
CA LEU A 98 1.53 -7.10 1.49
C LEU A 98 2.38 -6.53 0.34
N TRP A 99 3.58 -6.02 0.64
CA TRP A 99 4.46 -5.43 -0.36
C TRP A 99 5.34 -6.49 -1.04
N PRO A 100 5.29 -6.63 -2.37
CA PRO A 100 6.21 -7.52 -3.06
C PRO A 100 7.67 -7.02 -2.91
N PRO A 101 8.63 -7.91 -2.60
CA PRO A 101 10.02 -7.50 -2.44
C PRO A 101 10.57 -6.91 -3.74
N SER A 102 11.40 -5.86 -3.63
CA SER A 102 12.10 -5.23 -4.76
C SER A 102 11.18 -4.73 -5.89
N SER A 103 10.00 -4.21 -5.56
CA SER A 103 9.01 -3.73 -6.54
C SER A 103 8.82 -2.20 -6.46
N PRO A 104 9.81 -1.39 -6.91
CA PRO A 104 9.68 0.07 -6.95
C PRO A 104 8.59 0.52 -7.93
N ASP A 105 8.27 -0.31 -8.93
CA ASP A 105 7.18 -0.14 -9.88
C ASP A 105 5.79 -0.22 -9.24
N CYS A 106 5.67 -0.78 -8.04
CA CYS A 106 4.41 -0.80 -7.28
C CYS A 106 4.20 0.47 -6.44
N ASN A 107 5.19 1.36 -6.31
CA ASN A 107 5.08 2.56 -5.48
C ASN A 107 4.90 3.83 -6.32
N PRO A 108 3.68 4.41 -6.39
CA PRO A 108 3.46 5.66 -7.13
C PRO A 108 4.31 6.83 -6.66
N LEU A 109 4.78 6.82 -5.41
CA LEU A 109 5.79 7.79 -4.98
C LEU A 109 7.11 7.61 -5.76
N ASP A 110 7.59 6.39 -5.92
CA ASP A 110 8.89 6.10 -6.52
C ASP A 110 8.86 6.22 -8.04
N TYR A 111 7.90 5.56 -8.72
CA TYR A 111 7.90 5.52 -10.19
C TYR A 111 7.39 6.82 -10.83
N PHE A 112 6.54 7.58 -10.15
CA PHE A 112 5.91 8.79 -10.71
C PHE A 112 6.40 10.07 -10.04
N ASN A 113 6.18 10.23 -8.73
CA ASN A 113 6.46 11.51 -8.06
C ASN A 113 7.95 11.81 -8.06
N LEU A 114 8.77 10.87 -7.57
CA LEU A 114 10.22 11.04 -7.50
C LEU A 114 10.82 11.18 -8.90
N GLY A 115 10.44 10.33 -9.85
CA GLY A 115 10.93 10.42 -11.23
C GLY A 115 10.56 11.75 -11.91
N MET A 116 9.36 12.28 -11.67
CA MET A 116 8.96 13.59 -12.22
C MET A 116 9.74 14.74 -11.57
N VAL A 117 9.89 14.73 -10.24
CA VAL A 117 10.64 15.76 -9.51
C VAL A 117 12.10 15.74 -9.95
N GLU A 118 12.73 14.56 -9.97
CA GLU A 118 14.11 14.38 -10.41
C GLU A 118 14.32 14.92 -11.83
N ASN A 119 13.46 14.55 -12.77
CA ASN A 119 13.54 15.01 -14.16
C ASN A 119 13.42 16.54 -14.30
N LYS A 120 12.69 17.20 -13.40
CA LYS A 120 12.53 18.66 -13.45
C LYS A 120 13.66 19.39 -12.74
N THR A 121 14.06 18.95 -11.55
CA THR A 121 15.15 19.58 -10.81
C THR A 121 16.47 19.42 -11.57
N ASN A 122 16.73 18.25 -12.15
CA ASN A 122 17.99 17.97 -12.86
C ASN A 122 18.15 18.69 -14.20
N LYS A 123 17.16 19.48 -14.65
CA LYS A 123 17.32 20.38 -15.82
C LYS A 123 18.29 21.52 -15.55
N HIS A 124 18.55 21.81 -14.28
CA HIS A 124 19.43 22.87 -13.84
C HIS A 124 20.47 22.31 -12.89
N ALA A 125 21.72 22.80 -13.01
CA ALA A 125 22.76 22.44 -12.06
C ALA A 125 22.54 23.15 -10.72
N HIS A 126 22.69 22.43 -9.62
CA HIS A 126 22.59 22.97 -8.27
C HIS A 126 23.98 22.92 -7.61
N ASN A 127 24.52 24.09 -7.27
CA ASN A 127 25.86 24.20 -6.67
C ASN A 127 25.83 24.22 -5.13
N THR A 128 24.64 24.19 -4.53
CA THR A 128 24.45 24.15 -3.08
C THR A 128 23.31 23.20 -2.71
N LEU A 129 23.39 22.62 -1.52
CA LEU A 129 22.35 21.76 -0.97
C LEU A 129 21.02 22.52 -0.82
N ASP A 130 21.06 23.79 -0.42
CA ASP A 130 19.87 24.62 -0.24
C ASP A 130 19.17 24.93 -1.56
N SER A 131 19.93 25.17 -2.64
CA SER A 131 19.36 25.34 -3.97
C SER A 131 18.62 24.08 -4.44
N LEU A 132 19.23 22.90 -4.24
CA LEU A 132 18.60 21.63 -4.59
C LEU A 132 17.33 21.38 -3.75
N ARG A 133 17.40 21.60 -2.43
CA ARG A 133 16.25 21.45 -1.52
C ARG A 133 15.10 22.36 -1.92
N ALA A 134 15.39 23.64 -2.21
CA ALA A 134 14.38 24.60 -2.63
C ALA A 134 13.70 24.16 -3.93
N ALA A 135 14.47 23.69 -4.92
CA ALA A 135 13.94 23.20 -6.19
C ALA A 135 13.05 21.95 -6.01
N ILE A 136 13.47 20.99 -5.18
CA ILE A 136 12.65 19.82 -4.86
C ILE A 136 11.32 20.24 -4.22
N VAL A 137 11.36 21.11 -3.20
CA VAL A 137 10.15 21.60 -2.51
C VAL A 137 9.22 22.33 -3.47
N GLU A 138 9.76 23.19 -4.33
CA GLU A 138 9.01 23.92 -5.34
C GLU A 138 8.33 22.97 -6.33
N GLU A 139 9.03 21.95 -6.83
CA GLU A 139 8.47 21.00 -7.78
C GLU A 139 7.38 20.11 -7.19
N PHE A 140 7.52 19.72 -5.92
CA PHE A 140 6.45 19.06 -5.18
C PHE A 140 5.23 19.97 -4.99
N ALA A 141 5.43 21.25 -4.63
CA ALA A 141 4.35 22.21 -4.45
C ALA A 141 3.60 22.52 -5.76
N ASN A 142 4.31 22.51 -6.88
CA ASN A 142 3.75 22.75 -8.22
C ASN A 142 3.20 21.48 -8.90
N MET A 143 3.20 20.35 -8.19
CA MET A 143 2.71 19.09 -8.74
C MET A 143 1.20 19.14 -8.99
N ASN A 144 0.77 18.79 -10.20
CA ASN A 144 -0.65 18.84 -10.56
C ASN A 144 -1.41 17.75 -9.80
N LYS A 145 -2.22 18.17 -8.83
CA LYS A 145 -3.03 17.28 -7.99
C LYS A 145 -3.93 16.34 -8.79
N HIS A 146 -4.49 16.78 -9.92
CA HIS A 146 -5.29 15.93 -10.77
C HIS A 146 -4.46 14.79 -11.39
N ARG A 147 -3.20 15.04 -11.76
CA ARG A 147 -2.30 13.98 -12.24
C ARG A 147 -1.97 12.98 -11.15
N LEU A 148 -1.80 13.44 -9.90
CA LEU A 148 -1.61 12.55 -8.75
C LEU A 148 -2.82 11.66 -8.51
N GLU A 149 -4.02 12.24 -8.55
CA GLU A 149 -5.28 11.50 -8.39
C GLU A 149 -5.47 10.45 -9.48
N MET A 150 -5.09 10.76 -10.74
CA MET A 150 -5.13 9.80 -11.85
C MET A 150 -4.17 8.63 -11.66
N VAL A 151 -2.97 8.88 -11.14
CA VAL A 151 -1.98 7.82 -10.85
C VAL A 151 -2.47 6.94 -9.71
N VAL A 152 -2.95 7.54 -8.62
CA VAL A 152 -3.55 6.79 -7.51
C VAL A 152 -4.78 5.98 -7.97
N ALA A 153 -5.61 6.53 -8.86
CA ALA A 153 -6.75 5.82 -9.42
C ALA A 153 -6.34 4.64 -10.32
N ALA A 154 -5.26 4.78 -11.09
CA ALA A 154 -4.70 3.67 -11.88
C ALA A 154 -4.23 2.51 -10.99
N ASP A 155 -3.74 2.83 -9.79
CA ASP A 155 -3.31 1.87 -8.77
C ASP A 155 -4.47 1.41 -7.86
N GLY A 156 -5.72 1.66 -8.26
CA GLY A 156 -6.93 1.18 -7.57
C GLY A 156 -7.62 2.19 -6.67
N GLY A 157 -7.09 3.41 -6.52
CA GLY A 157 -7.83 4.56 -5.97
C GLY A 157 -7.83 4.70 -4.44
N TYR A 158 -7.16 3.81 -3.70
CA TYR A 158 -7.27 3.74 -2.23
C TYR A 158 -6.00 4.13 -1.47
N ILE A 159 -5.00 4.69 -2.16
CA ILE A 159 -3.66 4.91 -1.61
C ILE A 159 -3.51 6.37 -1.17
N GLU A 160 -3.09 6.58 0.07
CA GLU A 160 -2.62 7.89 0.55
C GLU A 160 -1.09 7.89 0.66
N ILE A 161 -0.46 8.71 -0.17
CA ILE A 161 1.00 8.89 -0.18
C ILE A 161 1.34 9.97 0.85
N SER A 162 1.82 9.55 2.02
CA SER A 162 2.39 10.46 3.01
C SER A 162 3.87 10.13 3.22
N ILE A 163 4.74 11.11 2.98
CA ILE A 163 6.18 10.97 3.25
C ILE A 163 6.37 11.15 4.76
N TYR A 164 6.41 10.04 5.51
CA TYR A 164 6.81 10.06 6.91
C TYR A 164 8.31 9.78 7.02
N VAL A 165 9.07 10.80 7.40
CA VAL A 165 10.46 10.61 7.81
C VAL A 165 10.45 10.00 9.21
N CYS A 166 10.95 8.77 9.35
CA CYS A 166 11.10 8.13 10.65
C CYS A 166 11.96 9.04 11.56
N PRO A 167 11.45 9.48 12.72
CA PRO A 167 12.21 10.34 13.65
C PRO A 167 13.50 9.69 14.18
N SER A 168 13.64 8.38 14.03
CA SER A 168 14.76 7.59 14.56
C SER A 168 16.05 7.70 13.75
N PHE A 169 16.13 8.52 12.69
CA PHE A 169 17.39 8.76 11.96
C PHE A 169 18.43 9.60 12.73
N ASN A 170 18.23 9.80 14.03
CA ASN A 170 19.14 10.53 14.89
C ASN A 170 19.47 9.77 16.19
N LYS A 171 19.96 8.53 16.09
CA LYS A 171 20.91 7.91 17.04
C LYS A 171 21.75 6.86 16.32
N ASN A 172 22.93 7.28 15.85
CA ASN A 172 24.13 6.49 15.55
C ASN A 172 23.96 5.23 14.67
N CYS A 173 24.20 5.39 13.36
CA CYS A 173 24.84 4.38 12.54
C CYS A 173 26.31 4.78 12.31
#